data_AF-A0A4Q8R1H0-F1
#
_entry.id   AF-A0A4Q8R1H0-F1
#
_cell.length_a   1.000
_cell.length_b   1.000
_cell.length_c   1.000
_cell.angle_alpha   90.00
_cell.angle_beta   90.00
_cell.angle_gamma   90.00
#
_symmetry.space_group_name_H-M   'P 1'
#
loop_
_entity.id
_entity.type
_entity.pdbx_description
1 polymer ?
#
loop_
_entity_poly.entity_id
_entity_poly.type
_entity_poly.pdbx_seq_one_letter_code
_entity_poly.pdbx_strand_id
1 'polypeptide(L)'
;MIDTRIQWLKELERLSSIVRGYGLSGTQKDSIYVTRQGGQSIFHDSDAFNVANSAPHNAIVVDAVDALQGKMPEPAIRALLGELTYRKTYGAFSEVMAYKWFGDAGAAFVAQVPLTKLDVVNPNGSTLDGQVTLAGDKIAYFDVKGFGFVAHKIKLLQERLEAQLPGQSVLIEGDWNVSIDMLQDLLDYNGFSKLLGELQVTRRATRGSLEFRAQQQQRVTISGHASDPLSLARENRDYPLRFAGQYARNKPFLLAFVIHPWFSQGQLHQNFGGFVDAFTEELSRLAFASFAKDQTQLLGMSHAELTRLLSGLVFLNGWPVAGTDAPRPNPSCRIYLNGNAKHKLRVSHFAKFKKALGDGLVVKQISRSRWSSPLMAAIALLAIVTIGSIGAYLAFGR
;
A
#
# COMPACT_ATOMS: atom_id res chain seq x y z
N MET A 1 -19.53 -15.44 16.61
CA MET A 1 -18.08 -15.48 16.33
C MET A 1 -17.88 -16.37 15.12
N ILE A 2 -17.03 -15.96 14.20
CA ILE A 2 -16.81 -16.60 12.90
C ILE A 2 -15.41 -17.22 12.90
N ASP A 3 -15.35 -18.54 12.94
CA ASP A 3 -14.11 -19.32 13.06
C ASP A 3 -13.73 -20.01 11.75
N THR A 4 -14.68 -20.10 10.80
CA THR A 4 -14.48 -20.78 9.52
C THR A 4 -14.96 -19.97 8.33
N ARG A 5 -14.49 -20.37 7.15
CA ARG A 5 -14.87 -19.77 5.86
C ARG A 5 -16.35 -19.84 5.58
N ILE A 6 -16.98 -20.99 5.80
CA ILE A 6 -18.42 -21.14 5.55
C ILE A 6 -19.23 -20.25 6.50
N GLN A 7 -18.79 -20.09 7.75
CA GLN A 7 -19.44 -19.18 8.69
C GLN A 7 -19.36 -17.72 8.22
N TRP A 8 -18.21 -17.29 7.68
CA TRP A 8 -18.06 -15.94 7.14
C TRP A 8 -18.93 -15.73 5.90
N LEU A 9 -18.91 -16.67 4.94
CA LEU A 9 -19.75 -16.59 3.76
C LEU A 9 -21.24 -16.50 4.13
N LYS A 10 -21.72 -17.32 5.07
CA LYS A 10 -23.10 -17.23 5.57
C LYS A 10 -23.43 -15.88 6.19
N GLU A 11 -22.49 -15.26 6.90
CA GLU A 11 -22.69 -13.92 7.44
C GLU A 11 -22.82 -12.88 6.33
N LEU A 12 -21.98 -12.92 5.29
CA LEU A 12 -22.09 -12.03 4.14
C LEU A 12 -23.41 -12.24 3.37
N GLU A 13 -23.84 -13.50 3.18
CA GLU A 13 -25.13 -13.86 2.56
C GLU A 13 -26.34 -13.46 3.43
N ARG A 14 -26.17 -13.38 4.76
CA ARG A 14 -27.18 -12.84 5.67
C ARG A 14 -27.31 -11.33 5.50
N LEU A 15 -26.19 -10.63 5.32
CA LEU A 15 -26.11 -9.18 5.20
C LEU A 15 -26.51 -8.64 3.82
N SER A 16 -26.28 -9.40 2.73
CA SER A 16 -26.65 -8.99 1.36
C SER A 16 -27.36 -10.10 0.59
N SER A 17 -28.53 -9.77 0.03
CA SER A 17 -29.25 -10.65 -0.88
C SER A 17 -28.50 -10.88 -2.20
N ILE A 18 -27.67 -9.93 -2.63
CA ILE A 18 -26.81 -10.08 -3.82
C ILE A 18 -25.75 -11.14 -3.54
N VAL A 19 -25.05 -11.04 -2.40
CA VAL A 19 -24.07 -12.07 -1.99
C VAL A 19 -24.73 -13.43 -1.85
N ARG A 20 -25.93 -13.49 -1.25
CA ARG A 20 -26.74 -14.72 -1.17
C ARG A 20 -27.03 -15.33 -2.53
N GLY A 21 -27.33 -14.50 -3.53
CA GLY A 21 -27.58 -14.93 -4.91
C GLY A 21 -26.43 -15.73 -5.53
N TYR A 22 -25.19 -15.52 -5.07
CA TYR A 22 -24.01 -16.24 -5.58
C TYR A 22 -23.83 -17.66 -5.01
N GLY A 23 -24.55 -18.02 -3.94
CA GLY A 23 -24.57 -19.36 -3.36
C GLY A 23 -23.18 -19.92 -2.98
N LEU A 24 -22.30 -19.07 -2.43
CA LEU A 24 -20.91 -19.45 -2.18
C LEU A 24 -20.78 -20.39 -0.97
N SER A 25 -21.61 -20.21 0.07
CA SER A 25 -21.55 -21.06 1.26
C SER A 25 -21.90 -22.52 1.00
N GLY A 26 -22.65 -22.82 -0.07
CA GLY A 26 -23.00 -24.18 -0.50
C GLY A 26 -22.03 -24.82 -1.49
N THR A 27 -21.08 -24.06 -2.04
CA THR A 27 -20.21 -24.53 -3.14
C THR A 27 -18.72 -24.52 -2.80
N GLN A 28 -18.31 -23.72 -1.80
CA GLN A 28 -16.91 -23.60 -1.40
C GLN A 28 -16.53 -24.63 -0.34
N LYS A 29 -15.26 -25.09 -0.36
CA LYS A 29 -14.70 -25.91 0.72
C LYS A 29 -14.53 -25.07 1.98
N ASP A 30 -14.93 -25.61 3.14
CA ASP A 30 -14.69 -24.94 4.41
C ASP A 30 -13.18 -24.87 4.74
N SER A 31 -12.80 -23.85 5.50
CA SER A 31 -11.44 -23.62 5.95
C SER A 31 -11.48 -23.01 7.32
N ILE A 32 -10.65 -23.53 8.23
CA ILE A 32 -10.60 -23.10 9.62
C ILE A 32 -9.66 -21.91 9.69
N TYR A 33 -10.13 -20.78 10.23
CA TYR A 33 -9.30 -19.61 10.47
C TYR A 33 -8.65 -19.66 11.85
N VAL A 34 -9.35 -20.22 12.84
CA VAL A 34 -8.85 -20.39 14.20
C VAL A 34 -9.30 -21.72 14.79
N THR A 35 -8.40 -22.40 15.49
CA THR A 35 -8.72 -23.56 16.34
C THR A 35 -8.57 -23.17 17.80
N ARG A 36 -9.55 -23.51 18.63
CA ARG A 36 -9.48 -23.30 20.08
C ARG A 36 -9.16 -24.61 20.80
N GLN A 37 -8.01 -24.71 21.44
CA GLN A 37 -7.57 -25.89 22.19
C GLN A 37 -7.02 -25.46 23.55
N GLY A 38 -7.53 -26.05 24.64
CA GLY A 38 -7.03 -25.77 25.98
C GLY A 38 -7.12 -24.29 26.42
N GLY A 39 -8.10 -23.53 25.90
CA GLY A 39 -8.23 -22.10 26.16
C GLY A 39 -7.30 -21.20 25.32
N GLN A 40 -6.48 -21.76 24.44
CA GLN A 40 -5.64 -21.02 23.50
C GLN A 40 -6.26 -20.98 22.11
N SER A 41 -6.07 -19.85 21.42
CA SER A 41 -6.46 -19.67 20.01
C SER A 41 -5.24 -19.87 19.11
N ILE A 42 -5.32 -20.86 18.22
CA ILE A 42 -4.31 -21.14 17.20
C ILE A 42 -4.86 -20.60 15.87
N PHE A 43 -4.28 -19.51 15.38
CA PHE A 43 -4.70 -18.87 14.14
C PHE A 43 -4.01 -19.54 12.94
N HIS A 44 -4.82 -20.01 11.99
CA HIS A 44 -4.36 -20.53 10.69
C HIS A 44 -4.43 -19.44 9.62
N ASP A 45 -5.34 -18.47 9.78
CA ASP A 45 -5.46 -17.28 8.94
C ASP A 45 -5.97 -16.12 9.80
N SER A 46 -5.03 -15.37 10.40
CA SER A 46 -5.38 -14.26 11.29
C SER A 46 -6.08 -13.12 10.56
N ASP A 47 -5.79 -12.93 9.28
CA ASP A 47 -6.37 -11.85 8.49
C ASP A 47 -7.83 -12.14 8.18
N ALA A 48 -8.14 -13.36 7.70
CA ALA A 48 -9.51 -13.79 7.49
C ALA A 48 -10.31 -13.77 8.79
N PHE A 49 -9.73 -14.26 9.90
CA PHE A 49 -10.38 -14.21 11.20
C PHE A 49 -10.74 -12.78 11.63
N ASN A 50 -9.79 -11.84 11.52
CA ASN A 50 -9.99 -10.46 11.95
C ASN A 50 -11.05 -9.74 11.10
N VAL A 51 -10.98 -9.87 9.77
CA VAL A 51 -11.97 -9.25 8.86
C VAL A 51 -13.35 -9.84 9.10
N ALA A 52 -13.46 -11.18 9.17
CA ALA A 52 -14.73 -11.87 9.35
C ALA A 52 -15.46 -11.48 10.63
N ASN A 53 -14.71 -11.28 11.72
CA ASN A 53 -15.27 -10.91 13.03
C ASN A 53 -15.43 -9.40 13.24
N SER A 54 -15.24 -8.59 12.20
CA SER A 54 -15.44 -7.15 12.27
C SER A 54 -16.66 -6.71 11.47
N ALA A 55 -17.77 -6.43 12.15
CA ALA A 55 -19.00 -5.96 11.51
C ALA A 55 -18.80 -4.74 10.57
N PRO A 56 -17.97 -3.72 10.92
CA PRO A 56 -17.68 -2.63 10.00
C PRO A 56 -16.97 -3.05 8.70
N HIS A 57 -16.10 -4.05 8.76
CA HIS A 57 -15.41 -4.59 7.57
C HIS A 57 -16.38 -5.40 6.71
N ASN A 58 -17.24 -6.21 7.32
CA ASN A 58 -18.29 -6.93 6.60
C ASN A 58 -19.25 -5.97 5.88
N ALA A 59 -19.59 -4.82 6.50
CA ALA A 59 -20.37 -3.79 5.84
C ALA A 59 -19.66 -3.20 4.61
N ILE A 60 -18.34 -2.92 4.71
CA ILE A 60 -17.54 -2.49 3.56
C ILE A 60 -17.60 -3.52 2.42
N VAL A 61 -17.44 -4.80 2.74
CA VAL A 61 -17.46 -5.90 1.76
C VAL A 61 -18.81 -5.95 1.05
N VAL A 62 -19.91 -5.89 1.82
CA VAL A 62 -21.26 -5.91 1.27
C VAL A 62 -21.52 -4.70 0.38
N ASP A 63 -21.27 -3.49 0.86
CA ASP A 63 -21.47 -2.26 0.09
C ASP A 63 -20.70 -2.28 -1.24
N ALA A 64 -19.46 -2.76 -1.21
CA ALA A 64 -18.61 -2.86 -2.39
C ALA A 64 -19.17 -3.86 -3.41
N VAL A 65 -19.59 -5.05 -2.95
CA VAL A 65 -20.17 -6.09 -3.82
C VAL A 65 -21.45 -5.60 -4.47
N ASP A 66 -22.32 -4.96 -3.69
CA ASP A 66 -23.55 -4.36 -4.20
C ASP A 66 -23.23 -3.30 -5.27
N ALA A 67 -22.19 -2.48 -5.05
CA ALA A 67 -21.72 -1.49 -6.03
C ALA A 67 -21.05 -2.10 -7.29
N LEU A 68 -20.63 -3.37 -7.26
CA LEU A 68 -20.04 -4.09 -8.39
C LEU A 68 -21.08 -4.69 -9.33
N GLN A 69 -22.35 -4.78 -8.91
CA GLN A 69 -23.42 -5.30 -9.75
C GLN A 69 -23.54 -4.47 -11.05
N GLY A 70 -23.46 -5.14 -12.20
CA GLY A 70 -23.47 -4.50 -13.52
C GLY A 70 -22.16 -3.81 -13.93
N LYS A 71 -21.13 -3.80 -13.05
CA LYS A 71 -19.79 -3.24 -13.34
C LYS A 71 -18.69 -4.30 -13.40
N MET A 72 -19.00 -5.53 -13.00
CA MET A 72 -18.11 -6.68 -12.99
C MET A 72 -18.89 -7.94 -13.33
N PRO A 73 -18.35 -8.85 -14.16
CA PRO A 73 -18.99 -10.14 -14.42
C PRO A 73 -19.18 -10.94 -13.13
N GLU A 74 -20.34 -11.57 -12.97
CA GLU A 74 -20.65 -12.39 -11.79
C GLU A 74 -19.58 -13.45 -11.46
N PRO A 75 -19.02 -14.22 -12.42
CA PRO A 75 -17.96 -15.18 -12.10
C PRO A 75 -16.73 -14.53 -11.45
N ALA A 76 -16.41 -13.29 -11.84
CA ALA A 76 -15.28 -12.56 -11.28
C ALA A 76 -15.61 -12.06 -9.85
N ILE A 77 -16.84 -11.62 -9.57
CA ILE A 77 -17.29 -11.29 -8.20
C ILE A 77 -17.22 -12.52 -7.30
N ARG A 78 -17.67 -13.68 -7.79
CA ARG A 78 -17.59 -14.97 -7.07
C ARG A 78 -16.13 -15.34 -6.78
N ALA A 79 -15.23 -15.13 -7.73
CA ALA A 79 -13.79 -15.36 -7.53
C ALA A 79 -13.22 -14.41 -6.47
N LEU A 80 -13.51 -13.11 -6.54
CA LEU A 80 -13.07 -12.11 -5.57
C LEU A 80 -13.53 -12.44 -4.14
N LEU A 81 -14.81 -12.80 -3.95
CA LEU A 81 -15.33 -13.26 -2.67
C LEU A 81 -14.70 -14.60 -2.22
N GLY A 82 -14.39 -15.47 -3.18
CA GLY A 82 -13.65 -16.70 -2.95
C GLY A 82 -12.27 -16.44 -2.36
N GLU A 83 -11.51 -15.52 -2.93
CA GLU A 83 -10.17 -15.10 -2.49
C GLU A 83 -10.20 -14.28 -1.20
N LEU A 84 -11.19 -13.39 -1.03
CA LEU A 84 -11.42 -12.64 0.21
C LEU A 84 -11.59 -13.57 1.40
N THR A 85 -12.30 -14.68 1.20
CA THR A 85 -12.57 -15.64 2.27
C THR A 85 -11.54 -16.78 2.33
N TYR A 86 -10.49 -16.76 1.51
CA TYR A 86 -9.50 -17.84 1.47
C TYR A 86 -8.15 -17.43 0.84
N ARG A 87 -7.05 -17.62 1.57
CA ARG A 87 -5.63 -17.55 1.12
C ARG A 87 -5.14 -16.21 0.53
N LYS A 88 -6.01 -15.25 0.23
CA LYS A 88 -5.64 -13.90 -0.26
C LYS A 88 -6.51 -12.80 0.33
N THR A 89 -7.00 -13.01 1.56
CA THR A 89 -7.92 -12.13 2.27
C THR A 89 -7.54 -10.65 2.13
N TYR A 90 -6.28 -10.30 2.37
CA TYR A 90 -5.86 -8.90 2.32
C TYR A 90 -5.86 -8.27 0.93
N GLY A 91 -5.37 -9.01 -0.07
CA GLY A 91 -5.34 -8.53 -1.45
C GLY A 91 -6.75 -8.26 -1.94
N ALA A 92 -7.63 -9.25 -1.79
CA ALA A 92 -9.03 -9.13 -2.17
C ALA A 92 -9.77 -8.07 -1.35
N PHE A 93 -9.50 -7.93 -0.05
CA PHE A 93 -10.06 -6.85 0.76
C PHE A 93 -9.60 -5.47 0.28
N SER A 94 -8.34 -5.34 -0.13
CA SER A 94 -7.80 -4.10 -0.67
C SER A 94 -8.53 -3.69 -1.95
N GLU A 95 -8.76 -4.63 -2.87
CA GLU A 95 -9.57 -4.38 -4.08
C GLU A 95 -10.99 -3.95 -3.74
N VAL A 96 -11.67 -4.70 -2.87
CA VAL A 96 -13.02 -4.40 -2.37
C VAL A 96 -13.09 -2.98 -1.79
N MET A 97 -12.10 -2.60 -0.98
CA MET A 97 -12.00 -1.25 -0.41
C MET A 97 -11.80 -0.19 -1.50
N ALA A 98 -10.98 -0.43 -2.51
CA ALA A 98 -10.83 0.49 -3.63
C ALA A 98 -12.16 0.67 -4.40
N TYR A 99 -12.89 -0.41 -4.68
CA TYR A 99 -14.20 -0.32 -5.33
C TYR A 99 -15.23 0.43 -4.49
N LYS A 100 -15.27 0.17 -3.18
CA LYS A 100 -16.11 0.96 -2.27
C LYS A 100 -15.74 2.43 -2.32
N TRP A 101 -14.45 2.77 -2.28
CA TRP A 101 -14.00 4.16 -2.35
C TRP A 101 -14.43 4.86 -3.64
N PHE A 102 -14.35 4.19 -4.80
CA PHE A 102 -14.88 4.73 -6.05
C PHE A 102 -16.41 4.92 -5.99
N GLY A 103 -17.13 3.96 -5.40
CA GLY A 103 -18.58 4.03 -5.16
C GLY A 103 -18.98 5.22 -4.27
N ASP A 104 -18.32 5.37 -3.12
CA ASP A 104 -18.55 6.46 -2.15
C ASP A 104 -18.23 7.83 -2.77
N ALA A 105 -17.23 7.91 -3.66
CA ALA A 105 -16.94 9.11 -4.44
C ALA A 105 -17.95 9.38 -5.58
N GLY A 106 -18.89 8.45 -5.80
CA GLY A 106 -19.81 8.44 -6.92
C GLY A 106 -19.12 8.29 -8.28
N ALA A 107 -17.85 7.90 -8.34
CA ALA A 107 -17.12 7.79 -9.59
C ALA A 107 -17.69 6.65 -10.44
N ALA A 108 -17.79 6.86 -11.75
CA ALA A 108 -18.12 5.76 -12.66
C ALA A 108 -16.85 4.92 -12.84
N PHE A 109 -16.95 3.61 -12.64
CA PHE A 109 -15.83 2.69 -12.78
C PHE A 109 -16.30 1.35 -13.35
N VAL A 110 -15.34 0.60 -13.90
CA VAL A 110 -15.52 -0.81 -14.32
C VAL A 110 -14.40 -1.59 -13.64
N ALA A 111 -14.74 -2.71 -13.01
CA ALA A 111 -13.77 -3.57 -12.33
C ALA A 111 -13.31 -4.70 -13.26
N GLN A 112 -12.11 -5.25 -13.00
CA GLN A 112 -11.53 -6.38 -13.72
C GLN A 112 -11.53 -6.19 -15.23
N VAL A 113 -10.79 -5.18 -15.71
CA VAL A 113 -10.75 -4.80 -17.11
C VAL A 113 -9.70 -5.63 -17.86
N PRO A 114 -10.11 -6.55 -18.76
CA PRO A 114 -9.16 -7.31 -19.56
C PRO A 114 -8.54 -6.41 -20.63
N LEU A 115 -7.21 -6.41 -20.68
CA LEU A 115 -6.42 -5.60 -21.60
C LEU A 115 -5.45 -6.47 -22.39
N THR A 116 -5.25 -6.11 -23.66
CA THR A 116 -4.35 -6.85 -24.55
C THR A 116 -2.90 -6.43 -24.32
N LYS A 117 -1.95 -7.17 -24.91
CA LYS A 117 -0.53 -6.81 -24.93
C LYS A 117 -0.21 -5.45 -25.57
N LEU A 118 -1.14 -4.89 -26.35
CA LEU A 118 -1.03 -3.55 -26.94
C LEU A 118 -1.39 -2.45 -25.95
N ASP A 119 -2.18 -2.79 -24.94
CA ASP A 119 -2.71 -1.86 -23.94
C ASP A 119 -1.86 -1.83 -22.68
N VAL A 120 -1.25 -2.96 -22.30
CA VAL A 120 -0.43 -3.09 -21.10
C VAL A 120 1.00 -3.55 -21.40
N VAL A 121 1.93 -3.31 -20.46
CA VAL A 121 3.33 -3.72 -20.61
C VAL A 121 3.50 -5.24 -20.69
N ASN A 122 2.63 -6.00 -20.02
CA ASN A 122 2.69 -7.47 -20.01
C ASN A 122 2.53 -8.02 -21.44
N PRO A 123 3.49 -8.82 -21.94
CA PRO A 123 3.47 -9.33 -23.32
C PRO A 123 2.30 -10.27 -23.63
N ASN A 124 1.66 -10.83 -22.59
CA ASN A 124 0.50 -11.71 -22.72
C ASN A 124 -0.84 -10.98 -22.52
N GLY A 125 -0.82 -9.65 -22.32
CA GLY A 125 -1.96 -8.92 -21.80
C GLY A 125 -2.09 -9.08 -20.28
N SER A 126 -3.09 -8.44 -19.69
CA SER A 126 -3.39 -8.53 -18.25
C SER A 126 -4.84 -8.14 -18.00
N THR A 127 -5.41 -8.61 -16.90
CA THR A 127 -6.61 -8.00 -16.34
C THR A 127 -6.17 -7.00 -15.29
N LEU A 128 -6.59 -5.75 -15.41
CA LEU A 128 -6.36 -4.73 -14.38
C LEU A 128 -7.52 -4.71 -13.42
N ASP A 129 -7.27 -4.35 -12.16
CA ASP A 129 -8.31 -4.28 -11.14
C ASP A 129 -9.43 -3.31 -11.54
N GLY A 130 -9.14 -2.27 -12.33
CA GLY A 130 -10.21 -1.62 -13.08
C GLY A 130 -9.83 -0.36 -13.87
N GLN A 131 -10.88 0.35 -14.27
CA GLN A 131 -10.79 1.69 -14.83
C GLN A 131 -11.81 2.62 -14.15
N VAL A 132 -11.46 3.90 -14.04
CA VAL A 132 -12.32 4.94 -13.50
C VAL A 132 -12.46 6.09 -14.48
N THR A 133 -13.68 6.61 -14.63
CA THR A 133 -13.97 7.82 -15.40
C THR A 133 -13.89 9.02 -14.46
N LEU A 134 -12.87 9.84 -14.68
CA LEU A 134 -12.61 11.07 -13.94
C LEU A 134 -13.30 12.27 -14.60
N ALA A 135 -13.28 13.44 -13.94
CA ALA A 135 -13.90 14.64 -14.48
C ALA A 135 -13.33 15.02 -15.87
N GLY A 136 -14.22 15.46 -16.76
CA GLY A 136 -13.91 15.67 -18.18
C GLY A 136 -13.79 14.37 -18.98
N ASP A 137 -14.53 13.34 -18.58
CA ASP A 137 -14.60 12.01 -19.20
C ASP A 137 -13.25 11.32 -19.38
N LYS A 138 -12.30 11.67 -18.51
CA LYS A 138 -10.94 11.14 -18.60
C LYS A 138 -10.87 9.76 -17.93
N ILE A 139 -10.67 8.74 -18.75
CA ILE A 139 -10.48 7.36 -18.28
C ILE A 139 -9.06 7.19 -17.75
N ALA A 140 -8.93 6.63 -16.55
CA ALA A 140 -7.68 6.16 -15.97
C ALA A 140 -7.82 4.69 -15.58
N TYR A 141 -6.82 3.88 -15.92
CA TYR A 141 -6.71 2.53 -15.39
C TYR A 141 -6.10 2.55 -14.01
N PHE A 142 -6.44 1.56 -13.20
CA PHE A 142 -5.84 1.40 -11.89
C PHE A 142 -5.58 -0.05 -11.55
N ASP A 143 -4.67 -0.21 -10.61
CA ASP A 143 -4.30 -1.47 -9.98
C ASP A 143 -4.16 -1.25 -8.48
N VAL A 144 -4.56 -2.22 -7.68
CA VAL A 144 -4.71 -2.14 -6.24
C VAL A 144 -3.72 -3.09 -5.58
N LYS A 145 -3.09 -2.61 -4.52
CA LYS A 145 -2.12 -3.37 -3.73
C LYS A 145 -2.34 -3.09 -2.24
N GLY A 146 -2.26 -4.13 -1.43
CA GLY A 146 -2.17 -3.97 0.02
C GLY A 146 -0.84 -3.32 0.40
N PHE A 147 -0.88 -2.39 1.35
CA PHE A 147 0.26 -1.58 1.77
C PHE A 147 0.52 -1.70 3.28
N GLY A 148 1.79 -1.80 3.65
CA GLY A 148 2.22 -2.17 5.02
C GLY A 148 3.43 -3.08 5.04
N PHE A 149 4.24 -3.06 3.98
CA PHE A 149 5.17 -4.14 3.66
C PHE A 149 6.31 -4.34 4.68
N VAL A 150 6.86 -3.28 5.30
CA VAL A 150 7.92 -3.41 6.31
C VAL A 150 7.36 -4.05 7.57
N ALA A 151 6.39 -3.41 8.19
CA ALA A 151 5.74 -3.88 9.41
C ALA A 151 5.15 -5.29 9.27
N HIS A 152 4.50 -5.58 8.13
CA HIS A 152 3.98 -6.91 7.83
C HIS A 152 5.09 -7.95 7.75
N LYS A 153 6.17 -7.67 7.01
CA LYS A 153 7.28 -8.63 6.88
C LYS A 153 8.02 -8.83 8.20
N ILE A 154 8.15 -7.80 9.03
CA ILE A 154 8.69 -7.91 10.38
C ILE A 154 7.81 -8.83 11.24
N LYS A 155 6.48 -8.66 11.19
CA LYS A 155 5.53 -9.57 11.85
C LYS A 155 5.75 -11.03 11.43
N LEU A 156 5.75 -11.29 10.12
CA LEU A 156 5.93 -12.62 9.57
C LEU A 156 7.28 -13.23 9.96
N LEU A 157 8.34 -12.41 9.97
CA LEU A 157 9.67 -12.84 10.36
C LEU A 157 9.71 -13.20 11.85
N GLN A 158 9.11 -12.37 12.71
CA GLN A 158 8.99 -12.63 14.14
C GLN A 158 8.24 -13.92 14.41
N GLU A 159 7.02 -14.07 13.86
CA GLU A 159 6.18 -15.26 14.04
C GLU A 159 6.91 -16.53 13.60
N ARG A 160 7.63 -16.47 12.48
CA ARG A 160 8.41 -17.60 11.98
C ARG A 160 9.62 -17.92 12.87
N LEU A 161 10.32 -16.93 13.40
CA LEU A 161 11.43 -17.15 14.34
C LEU A 161 10.94 -17.76 15.66
N GLU A 162 9.84 -17.26 16.21
CA GLU A 162 9.23 -17.77 17.45
C GLU A 162 8.74 -19.21 17.29
N ALA A 163 8.17 -19.55 16.12
CA ALA A 163 7.81 -20.94 15.82
C ALA A 163 9.01 -21.91 15.81
N GLN A 164 10.24 -21.42 15.61
CA GLN A 164 11.48 -22.21 15.63
C GLN A 164 12.22 -22.13 16.96
N LEU A 165 11.76 -21.31 17.90
CA LEU A 165 12.38 -21.08 19.21
C LEU A 165 11.33 -21.30 20.32
N PRO A 166 10.91 -22.55 20.57
CA PRO A 166 9.82 -22.85 21.50
C PRO A 166 10.14 -22.33 22.91
N GLY A 167 9.15 -21.66 23.53
CA GLY A 167 9.28 -21.02 24.85
C GLY A 167 9.99 -19.66 24.84
N GLN A 168 10.36 -19.15 23.67
CA GLN A 168 11.02 -17.84 23.54
C GLN A 168 10.15 -16.87 22.74
N SER A 169 10.26 -15.59 23.09
CA SER A 169 9.81 -14.48 22.25
C SER A 169 11.01 -13.89 21.52
N VAL A 170 10.82 -13.45 20.28
CA VAL A 170 11.85 -12.77 19.48
C VAL A 170 11.47 -11.31 19.34
N LEU A 171 12.35 -10.42 19.79
CA LEU A 171 12.18 -8.98 19.61
C LEU A 171 12.97 -8.51 18.42
N ILE A 172 12.32 -7.70 17.59
CA ILE A 172 12.90 -7.04 16.42
C ILE A 172 12.87 -5.54 16.69
N GLU A 173 14.00 -5.03 17.13
CA GLU A 173 14.22 -3.68 17.65
C GLU A 173 15.12 -2.89 16.66
N GLY A 174 15.51 -1.67 17.04
CA GLY A 174 16.39 -0.81 16.22
C GLY A 174 15.61 0.08 15.25
N ASP A 175 16.23 0.43 14.12
CA ASP A 175 15.62 1.28 13.11
C ASP A 175 14.93 0.45 12.03
N TRP A 176 13.61 0.61 11.89
CA TRP A 176 12.76 -0.08 10.91
C TRP A 176 12.75 0.59 9.54
N ASN A 177 13.53 1.65 9.32
CA ASN A 177 13.77 2.24 8.01
C ASN A 177 14.67 1.33 7.17
N VAL A 178 14.16 0.16 6.79
CA VAL A 178 14.85 -0.82 5.96
C VAL A 178 14.12 -1.06 4.65
N SER A 179 14.86 -1.55 3.65
CA SER A 179 14.26 -1.95 2.39
C SER A 179 13.44 -3.23 2.55
N ILE A 180 12.36 -3.33 1.78
CA ILE A 180 11.56 -4.54 1.70
C ILE A 180 12.37 -5.76 1.25
N ASP A 181 13.40 -5.55 0.44
CA ASP A 181 14.26 -6.62 -0.08
C ASP A 181 15.12 -7.23 1.00
N MET A 182 15.64 -6.42 1.92
CA MET A 182 16.34 -6.93 3.10
C MET A 182 15.42 -7.84 3.91
N LEU A 183 14.19 -7.41 4.16
CA LEU A 183 13.22 -8.22 4.90
C LEU A 183 12.81 -9.49 4.12
N GLN A 184 12.74 -9.41 2.79
CA GLN A 184 12.49 -10.58 1.96
C GLN A 184 13.65 -11.59 2.05
N ASP A 185 14.90 -11.14 1.97
CA ASP A 185 16.08 -12.00 2.14
C ASP A 185 16.09 -12.70 3.50
N LEU A 186 15.72 -11.98 4.57
CA LEU A 186 15.58 -12.56 5.91
C LEU A 186 14.44 -13.56 6.04
N LEU A 187 13.40 -13.45 5.21
CA LEU A 187 12.32 -14.43 5.10
C LEU A 187 12.67 -15.59 4.17
N ASP A 188 13.61 -15.42 3.24
CA ASP A 188 14.05 -16.48 2.35
C ASP A 188 14.88 -17.52 3.12
N TYR A 189 14.90 -18.76 2.61
CA TYR A 189 15.44 -19.92 3.34
C TYR A 189 16.86 -19.68 3.88
N ASN A 190 17.75 -19.11 3.07
CA ASN A 190 19.15 -18.90 3.45
C ASN A 190 19.32 -17.79 4.49
N GLY A 191 18.71 -16.62 4.27
CA GLY A 191 18.79 -15.51 5.22
C GLY A 191 18.13 -15.86 6.55
N PHE A 192 16.98 -16.51 6.50
CA PHE A 192 16.27 -17.03 7.68
C PHE A 192 17.12 -18.02 8.47
N SER A 193 17.69 -19.04 7.81
CA SER A 193 18.45 -20.09 8.50
C SER A 193 19.71 -19.54 9.18
N LYS A 194 20.40 -18.58 8.54
CA LYS A 194 21.56 -17.90 9.14
C LYS A 194 21.16 -17.07 10.37
N LEU A 195 20.07 -16.30 10.25
CA LEU A 195 19.55 -15.51 11.37
C LEU A 195 19.13 -16.39 12.55
N LEU A 196 18.39 -17.48 12.28
CA LEU A 196 17.96 -18.42 13.29
C LEU A 196 19.15 -19.09 13.99
N GLY A 197 20.14 -19.57 13.22
CA GLY A 197 21.33 -20.21 13.78
C GLY A 197 22.11 -19.28 14.71
N GLU A 198 22.25 -18.00 14.34
CA GLU A 198 22.86 -16.99 15.20
C GLU A 198 22.05 -16.78 16.48
N LEU A 199 20.73 -16.59 16.38
CA LEU A 199 19.85 -16.42 17.54
C LEU A 199 19.82 -17.64 18.48
N GLN A 200 20.01 -18.85 17.97
CA GLN A 200 20.10 -20.06 18.80
C GLN A 200 21.38 -20.08 19.64
N VAL A 201 22.49 -19.53 19.13
CA VAL A 201 23.81 -19.54 19.79
C VAL A 201 23.99 -18.33 20.69
N THR A 202 23.82 -17.12 20.15
CA THR A 202 24.18 -15.85 20.81
C THR A 202 22.99 -15.15 21.45
N ARG A 203 21.76 -15.59 21.15
CA ARG A 203 20.49 -14.92 21.50
C ARG A 203 20.32 -13.52 20.92
N ARG A 204 21.27 -13.04 20.12
CA ARG A 204 21.26 -11.69 19.52
C ARG A 204 21.83 -11.72 18.11
N ALA A 205 21.23 -10.95 17.21
CA ALA A 205 21.75 -10.77 15.86
C ALA A 205 21.47 -9.37 15.35
N THR A 206 22.21 -8.91 14.34
CA THR A 206 21.99 -7.62 13.67
C THR A 206 21.94 -7.81 12.17
N ARG A 207 20.99 -7.16 11.49
CA ARG A 207 20.87 -7.15 10.01
C ARG A 207 20.55 -5.74 9.54
N GLY A 208 21.52 -5.08 8.93
CA GLY A 208 21.41 -3.65 8.66
C GLY A 208 21.22 -2.90 9.98
N SER A 209 20.13 -2.13 10.09
CA SER A 209 19.75 -1.40 11.29
C SER A 209 18.78 -2.15 12.22
N LEU A 210 18.38 -3.38 11.86
CA LEU A 210 17.52 -4.20 12.69
C LEU A 210 18.33 -4.97 13.72
N GLU A 211 17.84 -4.96 14.95
CA GLU A 211 18.39 -5.70 16.08
C GLU A 211 17.43 -6.83 16.48
N PHE A 212 17.93 -8.04 16.58
CA PHE A 212 17.15 -9.22 16.94
C PHE A 212 17.58 -9.71 18.31
N ARG A 213 16.62 -10.01 19.18
CA ARG A 213 16.88 -10.55 20.52
C ARG A 213 15.90 -11.66 20.86
N ALA A 214 16.43 -12.87 21.03
CA ALA A 214 15.66 -14.00 21.53
C ALA A 214 15.73 -14.02 23.07
N GLN A 215 14.57 -14.05 23.72
CA GLN A 215 14.46 -14.07 25.18
C GLN A 215 13.39 -15.05 25.64
N GLN A 216 13.46 -15.48 26.91
CA GLN A 216 12.41 -16.28 27.51
C GLN A 216 11.07 -15.55 27.43
N GLN A 217 10.01 -16.27 27.10
CA GLN A 217 8.69 -15.67 27.01
C GLN A 217 8.26 -15.10 28.37
N GLN A 218 7.93 -13.81 28.39
CA GLN A 218 7.45 -13.11 29.57
C GLN A 218 5.97 -12.76 29.42
N ARG A 219 5.29 -12.52 30.54
CA ARG A 219 3.88 -12.07 30.53
C ARG A 219 3.71 -10.72 29.85
N VAL A 220 4.71 -9.85 30.00
CA VAL A 220 4.77 -8.54 29.38
C VAL A 220 6.13 -8.39 28.75
N THR A 221 6.14 -8.05 27.47
CA THR A 221 7.35 -7.72 26.75
C THR A 221 7.18 -6.34 26.13
N ILE A 222 8.20 -5.50 26.28
CA ILE A 222 8.26 -4.18 25.66
C ILE A 222 9.42 -4.20 24.68
N SER A 223 9.15 -3.78 23.45
CA SER A 223 10.16 -3.55 22.42
C SER A 223 10.01 -2.15 21.87
N GLY A 224 11.14 -1.50 21.61
CA GLY A 224 11.18 -0.19 20.96
C GLY A 224 11.71 -0.30 19.54
N HIS A 225 11.22 0.57 18.65
CA HIS A 225 11.82 0.77 17.34
C HIS A 225 11.77 2.25 16.97
N ALA A 226 12.72 2.67 16.14
CA ALA A 226 12.69 3.95 15.47
C ALA A 226 12.10 3.78 14.07
N SER A 227 11.41 4.82 13.59
CA SER A 227 11.04 4.95 12.20
C SER A 227 10.99 6.42 11.83
N ASP A 228 11.60 6.76 10.69
CA ASP A 228 11.61 8.09 10.11
C ASP A 228 10.92 8.00 8.74
N PRO A 229 9.83 8.76 8.51
CA PRO A 229 9.02 8.59 7.32
C PRO A 229 9.79 8.88 6.02
N LEU A 230 10.78 9.78 6.07
CA LEU A 230 11.57 10.13 4.89
C LEU A 230 12.60 9.04 4.55
N SER A 231 13.24 8.49 5.57
CA SER A 231 14.20 7.40 5.42
C SER A 231 13.51 6.12 4.97
N LEU A 232 12.36 5.78 5.57
CA LEU A 232 11.53 4.66 5.12
C LEU A 232 11.11 4.79 3.66
N ALA A 233 10.74 6.00 3.21
CA ALA A 233 10.41 6.27 1.82
C ALA A 233 11.62 6.13 0.87
N ARG A 234 12.82 6.53 1.32
CA ARG A 234 14.07 6.39 0.54
C ARG A 234 14.47 4.95 0.32
N GLU A 235 14.40 4.13 1.36
CA GLU A 235 14.74 2.71 1.29
C GLU A 235 13.77 1.90 0.43
N ASN A 236 12.57 2.43 0.17
CA ASN A 236 11.51 1.72 -0.55
C ASN A 236 11.01 2.48 -1.78
N ARG A 237 11.83 3.38 -2.32
CA ARG A 237 11.46 4.26 -3.45
C ARG A 237 11.09 3.52 -4.74
N ASP A 238 11.65 2.34 -4.98
CA ASP A 238 11.40 1.48 -6.15
C ASP A 238 10.15 0.60 -5.95
N TYR A 239 9.64 0.49 -4.73
CA TYR A 239 8.49 -0.36 -4.39
C TYR A 239 7.29 -0.13 -5.32
N PRO A 240 6.85 1.12 -5.58
CA PRO A 240 5.73 1.34 -6.50
C PRO A 240 6.01 0.84 -7.91
N LEU A 241 7.27 0.88 -8.37
CA LEU A 241 7.60 0.45 -9.71
C LEU A 241 7.50 -1.07 -9.86
N ARG A 242 8.00 -1.79 -8.86
CA ARG A 242 8.03 -3.27 -8.84
C ARG A 242 6.67 -3.88 -8.57
N PHE A 243 5.92 -3.33 -7.62
CA PHE A 243 4.67 -3.93 -7.17
C PHE A 243 3.46 -3.61 -8.04
N ALA A 244 3.55 -2.62 -8.93
CA ALA A 244 2.51 -2.43 -9.95
C ALA A 244 2.33 -3.68 -10.81
N GLY A 245 3.42 -4.42 -11.11
CA GLY A 245 3.40 -5.66 -11.91
C GLY A 245 3.00 -5.50 -13.38
N GLN A 246 2.33 -4.40 -13.73
CA GLN A 246 1.92 -4.01 -15.06
C GLN A 246 1.73 -2.49 -15.13
N TYR A 247 1.60 -1.94 -16.34
CA TYR A 247 1.24 -0.54 -16.59
C TYR A 247 0.43 -0.43 -17.87
N ALA A 248 -0.46 0.56 -17.93
CA ALA A 248 -1.12 0.95 -19.18
C ALA A 248 -0.17 1.76 -20.09
N ARG A 249 -0.07 1.37 -21.37
CA ARG A 249 0.82 2.00 -22.36
C ARG A 249 0.30 3.34 -22.89
N ASN A 250 -1.02 3.45 -23.02
CA ASN A 250 -1.71 4.48 -23.83
C ASN A 250 -2.79 5.27 -23.07
N LYS A 251 -2.90 5.08 -21.75
CA LYS A 251 -3.85 5.78 -20.89
C LYS A 251 -3.20 6.11 -19.53
N PRO A 252 -3.76 7.07 -18.77
CA PRO A 252 -3.33 7.28 -17.40
C PRO A 252 -3.44 6.00 -16.57
N PHE A 253 -2.45 5.77 -15.72
CA PHE A 253 -2.37 4.61 -14.83
C PHE A 253 -2.16 5.07 -13.38
N LEU A 254 -3.04 4.62 -12.48
CA LEU A 254 -2.98 4.89 -11.05
C LEU A 254 -2.62 3.59 -10.32
N LEU A 255 -1.61 3.63 -9.45
CA LEU A 255 -1.37 2.54 -8.51
C LEU A 255 -1.97 2.92 -7.15
N ALA A 256 -2.91 2.12 -6.67
CA ALA A 256 -3.61 2.32 -5.42
C ALA A 256 -3.08 1.40 -4.33
N PHE A 257 -2.64 2.00 -3.23
CA PHE A 257 -2.15 1.34 -2.04
C PHE A 257 -3.19 1.44 -0.94
N VAL A 258 -3.75 0.31 -0.52
CA VAL A 258 -4.65 0.25 0.62
C VAL A 258 -3.84 0.03 1.88
N ILE A 259 -3.92 0.97 2.81
CA ILE A 259 -3.27 0.94 4.10
C ILE A 259 -4.27 0.47 5.14
N HIS A 260 -3.91 -0.57 5.88
CA HIS A 260 -4.76 -1.12 6.91
C HIS A 260 -3.93 -1.46 8.17
N PRO A 261 -4.39 -1.14 9.40
CA PRO A 261 -3.58 -1.28 10.62
C PRO A 261 -3.17 -2.72 10.92
N TRP A 262 -4.00 -3.72 10.60
CA TRP A 262 -3.64 -5.13 10.79
C TRP A 262 -2.43 -5.59 9.95
N PHE A 263 -2.13 -4.88 8.87
CA PHE A 263 -1.05 -5.20 7.94
C PHE A 263 0.12 -4.25 8.08
N SER A 264 -0.13 -3.00 8.47
CA SER A 264 0.91 -2.00 8.73
C SER A 264 1.39 -1.96 10.19
N GLN A 265 0.95 -2.90 11.04
CA GLN A 265 1.17 -2.85 12.50
C GLN A 265 0.82 -1.48 13.10
N GLY A 266 -0.24 -0.85 12.59
CA GLY A 266 -0.67 0.49 12.96
C GLY A 266 0.20 1.65 12.46
N GLN A 267 1.44 1.43 11.99
CA GLN A 267 2.40 2.49 11.66
C GLN A 267 1.89 3.48 10.60
N LEU A 268 1.19 2.97 9.59
CA LEU A 268 0.76 3.78 8.45
C LEU A 268 -0.74 4.15 8.48
N HIS A 269 -1.45 3.69 9.50
CA HIS A 269 -2.89 3.90 9.62
C HIS A 269 -3.22 5.23 10.32
N GLN A 270 -2.52 5.56 11.40
CA GLN A 270 -2.70 6.83 12.11
C GLN A 270 -1.66 7.84 11.61
N ASN A 271 -2.10 9.02 11.17
CA ASN A 271 -1.20 10.10 10.74
C ASN A 271 -0.59 10.84 11.94
N PHE A 272 -0.10 10.09 12.92
CA PHE A 272 0.49 10.63 14.14
C PHE A 272 1.72 11.48 13.80
N GLY A 273 1.77 12.71 14.29
CA GLY A 273 2.86 13.65 13.99
C GLY A 273 3.06 13.95 12.50
N GLY A 274 2.08 13.69 11.63
CA GLY A 274 2.23 13.86 10.18
C GLY A 274 3.04 12.76 9.48
N PHE A 275 3.32 11.64 10.16
CA PHE A 275 4.17 10.56 9.65
C PHE A 275 3.72 10.03 8.28
N VAL A 276 2.41 9.75 8.14
CA VAL A 276 1.85 9.16 6.91
C VAL A 276 1.87 10.17 5.77
N ASP A 277 1.60 11.45 6.04
CA ASP A 277 1.70 12.51 5.04
C ASP A 277 3.14 12.65 4.54
N ALA A 278 4.11 12.74 5.45
CA ALA A 278 5.52 12.85 5.11
C ALA A 278 6.01 11.64 4.31
N PHE A 279 5.67 10.43 4.75
CA PHE A 279 6.06 9.19 4.09
C PHE A 279 5.47 9.08 2.68
N THR A 280 4.14 9.22 2.54
CA THR A 280 3.46 9.00 1.25
C THR A 280 3.81 10.08 0.22
N GLU A 281 4.01 11.32 0.65
CA GLU A 281 4.49 12.39 -0.23
C GLU A 281 5.93 12.12 -0.69
N GLU A 282 6.84 11.81 0.23
CA GLU A 282 8.25 11.56 -0.09
C GLU A 282 8.42 10.32 -0.97
N LEU A 283 7.70 9.24 -0.67
CA LEU A 283 7.69 8.02 -1.49
C LEU A 283 7.23 8.34 -2.91
N SER A 284 6.16 9.11 -3.06
CA SER A 284 5.66 9.52 -4.37
C SER A 284 6.68 10.38 -5.11
N ARG A 285 7.29 11.35 -4.43
CA ARG A 285 8.31 12.21 -5.01
C ARG A 285 9.51 11.42 -5.51
N LEU A 286 10.00 10.47 -4.73
CA LEU A 286 11.13 9.63 -5.08
C LEU A 286 10.77 8.67 -6.23
N ALA A 287 9.61 7.99 -6.16
CA ALA A 287 9.14 7.11 -7.23
C ALA A 287 9.01 7.84 -8.57
N PHE A 288 8.57 9.10 -8.58
CA PHE A 288 8.41 9.89 -9.81
C PHE A 288 9.71 10.52 -10.34
N ALA A 289 10.73 10.71 -9.48
CA ALA A 289 11.90 11.52 -9.82
C ALA A 289 13.22 10.73 -9.84
N SER A 290 13.42 9.79 -8.92
CA SER A 290 14.69 9.06 -8.75
C SER A 290 15.03 8.21 -9.97
N PHE A 291 14.01 7.73 -10.69
CA PHE A 291 14.16 6.80 -11.80
C PHE A 291 14.04 7.46 -13.17
N ALA A 292 13.94 8.79 -13.25
CA ALA A 292 13.67 9.51 -14.50
C ALA A 292 14.72 9.29 -15.61
N LYS A 293 15.91 8.78 -15.26
CA LYS A 293 16.99 8.42 -16.19
C LYS A 293 17.48 6.97 -16.05
N ASP A 294 16.86 6.19 -15.17
CA ASP A 294 17.29 4.82 -14.87
C ASP A 294 16.95 3.87 -16.01
N GLN A 295 17.98 3.20 -16.55
CA GLN A 295 17.89 2.25 -17.68
C GLN A 295 17.78 0.78 -17.24
N THR A 296 17.84 0.50 -15.94
CA THR A 296 17.63 -0.85 -15.41
C THR A 296 16.27 -1.38 -15.85
N GLN A 297 16.25 -2.65 -16.25
CA GLN A 297 15.10 -3.27 -16.88
C GLN A 297 14.18 -3.90 -15.84
N LEU A 298 12.88 -3.64 -15.98
CA LEU A 298 11.80 -4.24 -15.22
C LEU A 298 10.62 -4.44 -16.16
N LEU A 299 10.06 -5.65 -16.21
CA LEU A 299 8.95 -6.00 -17.10
C LEU A 299 9.23 -5.71 -18.60
N GLY A 300 10.49 -5.83 -19.02
CA GLY A 300 10.91 -5.55 -20.41
C GLY A 300 10.92 -4.07 -20.80
N MET A 301 10.90 -3.16 -19.83
CA MET A 301 11.07 -1.71 -20.03
C MET A 301 12.08 -1.15 -19.03
N SER A 302 12.65 0.01 -19.34
CA SER A 302 13.47 0.74 -18.36
C SER A 302 12.61 1.28 -17.20
N HIS A 303 13.19 1.39 -16.01
CA HIS A 303 12.56 2.12 -14.90
C HIS A 303 12.13 3.54 -15.27
N ALA A 304 12.90 4.23 -16.12
CA ALA A 304 12.54 5.55 -16.64
C ALA A 304 11.23 5.53 -17.45
N GLU A 305 11.03 4.52 -18.29
CA GLU A 305 9.79 4.37 -19.06
C GLU A 305 8.60 4.01 -18.17
N LEU A 306 8.77 3.05 -17.25
CA LEU A 306 7.71 2.67 -16.30
C LEU A 306 7.26 3.86 -15.44
N THR A 307 8.22 4.64 -14.96
CA THR A 307 7.95 5.88 -14.21
C THR A 307 7.13 6.87 -15.03
N ARG A 308 7.33 6.95 -16.35
CA ARG A 308 6.51 7.80 -17.23
C ARG A 308 5.12 7.22 -17.47
N LEU A 309 4.92 5.91 -17.40
CA LEU A 309 3.58 5.31 -17.50
C LEU A 309 2.77 5.53 -16.21
N LEU A 310 3.43 5.56 -15.06
CA LEU A 310 2.81 5.84 -13.77
C LEU A 310 2.30 7.28 -13.68
N SER A 311 0.98 7.46 -13.68
CA SER A 311 0.34 8.78 -13.68
C SER A 311 0.06 9.34 -12.29
N GLY A 312 -0.07 8.46 -11.29
CA GLY A 312 -0.16 8.85 -9.90
C GLY A 312 -0.16 7.66 -8.96
N LEU A 313 0.07 7.96 -7.68
CA LEU A 313 -0.06 7.03 -6.57
C LEU A 313 -1.25 7.45 -5.71
N VAL A 314 -2.06 6.49 -5.31
CA VAL A 314 -3.21 6.67 -4.43
C VAL A 314 -2.92 5.89 -3.15
N PHE A 315 -3.08 6.51 -1.99
CA PHE A 315 -2.96 5.86 -0.68
C PHE A 315 -4.31 5.96 0.03
N LEU A 316 -5.00 4.82 0.17
CA LEU A 316 -6.32 4.70 0.77
C LEU A 316 -6.19 4.12 2.17
N ASN A 317 -6.71 4.79 3.19
CA ASN A 317 -6.84 4.20 4.51
C ASN A 317 -8.09 3.32 4.54
N GLY A 318 -7.90 2.00 4.58
CA GLY A 318 -8.96 1.01 4.53
C GLY A 318 -9.62 0.71 5.88
N TRP A 319 -9.26 1.44 6.95
CA TRP A 319 -9.89 1.25 8.24
C TRP A 319 -11.31 1.83 8.27
N PRO A 320 -12.33 1.06 8.67
CA PRO A 320 -13.70 1.52 8.73
C PRO A 320 -13.89 2.58 9.81
N VAL A 321 -14.74 3.56 9.51
CA VAL A 321 -15.19 4.60 10.45
C VAL A 321 -16.53 4.23 11.09
N ALA A 322 -17.38 3.53 10.34
CA ALA A 322 -18.75 3.23 10.76
C ALA A 322 -18.77 2.15 11.85
N GLY A 323 -19.44 2.41 12.97
CA GLY A 323 -19.60 1.44 14.05
C GLY A 323 -18.39 1.28 14.98
N THR A 324 -17.39 2.16 14.87
CA THR A 324 -16.30 2.28 15.85
C THR A 324 -16.33 3.68 16.44
N ASP A 325 -16.12 3.84 17.76
CA ASP A 325 -15.98 5.16 18.41
C ASP A 325 -14.72 5.92 17.95
N ALA A 326 -13.94 5.35 17.03
CA ALA A 326 -12.70 5.92 16.54
C ALA A 326 -12.97 7.01 15.48
N PRO A 327 -12.37 8.20 15.62
CA PRO A 327 -12.48 9.25 14.61
C PRO A 327 -11.87 8.81 13.28
N ARG A 328 -12.49 9.22 12.16
CA ARG A 328 -11.98 8.97 10.82
C ARG A 328 -10.54 9.50 10.71
N PRO A 329 -9.56 8.69 10.29
CA PRO A 329 -8.24 9.20 9.97
C PRO A 329 -8.38 10.27 8.89
N ASN A 330 -7.94 11.49 9.20
CA ASN A 330 -7.98 12.60 8.27
C ASN A 330 -6.54 13.02 7.90
N PRO A 331 -6.15 13.02 6.61
CA PRO A 331 -6.92 12.55 5.45
C PRO A 331 -6.98 11.02 5.36
N SER A 332 -8.14 10.52 4.91
CA SER A 332 -8.39 9.09 4.66
C SER A 332 -7.89 8.62 3.29
N CYS A 333 -7.61 9.57 2.39
CA CYS A 333 -7.08 9.30 1.06
C CYS A 333 -6.05 10.37 0.67
N ARG A 334 -4.93 9.95 0.09
CA ARG A 334 -3.90 10.84 -0.49
C ARG A 334 -3.63 10.43 -1.92
N ILE A 335 -3.64 11.39 -2.83
CA ILE A 335 -3.38 11.19 -4.26
C ILE A 335 -2.23 12.10 -4.67
N TYR A 336 -1.13 11.50 -5.12
CA TYR A 336 0.02 12.22 -5.63
C TYR A 336 0.16 11.98 -7.14
N LEU A 337 0.08 13.05 -7.92
CA LEU A 337 0.09 12.98 -9.38
C LEU A 337 1.49 13.22 -9.93
N ASN A 338 1.92 12.35 -10.84
CA ASN A 338 3.23 12.46 -11.47
C ASN A 338 3.19 13.54 -12.58
N GLY A 339 3.82 14.69 -12.31
CA GLY A 339 3.92 15.78 -13.28
C GLY A 339 4.72 15.43 -14.55
N ASN A 340 5.51 14.35 -14.52
CA ASN A 340 6.35 13.87 -15.61
C ASN A 340 5.74 12.68 -16.37
N ALA A 341 4.54 12.22 -15.99
CA ALA A 341 3.88 11.12 -16.67
C ALA A 341 3.65 11.41 -18.17
N LYS A 342 3.74 10.37 -19.00
CA LYS A 342 3.32 10.37 -20.41
C LYS A 342 1.84 10.72 -20.52
N HIS A 343 1.02 10.12 -19.66
CA HIS A 343 -0.44 10.29 -19.65
C HIS A 343 -0.91 11.06 -18.41
N LYS A 344 -0.72 12.38 -18.44
CA LYS A 344 -0.88 13.22 -17.24
C LYS A 344 -2.32 13.26 -16.71
N LEU A 345 -2.42 13.23 -15.39
CA LEU A 345 -3.59 13.63 -14.63
C LEU A 345 -3.37 15.01 -14.00
N ARG A 346 -4.46 15.71 -13.69
CA ARG A 346 -4.50 17.02 -13.06
C ARG A 346 -5.38 16.92 -11.82
N VAL A 347 -5.15 17.81 -10.85
CA VAL A 347 -5.97 17.90 -9.62
C VAL A 347 -7.45 18.04 -9.95
N SER A 348 -7.80 18.81 -11.00
CA SER A 348 -9.18 19.00 -11.44
C SER A 348 -9.90 17.73 -11.90
N HIS A 349 -9.19 16.68 -12.34
CA HIS A 349 -9.81 15.40 -12.69
C HIS A 349 -10.45 14.71 -11.48
N PHE A 350 -10.01 15.04 -10.26
CA PHE A 350 -10.50 14.47 -9.00
C PHE A 350 -11.55 15.37 -8.31
N ALA A 351 -12.13 16.35 -9.02
CA ALA A 351 -13.12 17.26 -8.43
C ALA A 351 -14.33 16.53 -7.81
N LYS A 352 -14.79 15.43 -8.44
CA LYS A 352 -15.89 14.61 -7.92
C LYS A 352 -15.54 13.95 -6.59
N PHE A 353 -14.34 13.39 -6.49
CA PHE A 353 -13.82 12.81 -5.25
C PHE A 353 -13.70 13.88 -4.16
N LYS A 354 -13.19 15.07 -4.50
CA LYS A 354 -13.08 16.18 -3.53
C LYS A 354 -14.45 16.65 -3.04
N LYS A 355 -15.46 16.69 -3.91
CA LYS A 355 -16.85 17.01 -3.54
C LYS A 355 -17.44 15.97 -2.57
N ALA A 356 -17.18 14.69 -2.82
CA ALA A 356 -17.73 13.60 -2.00
C ALA A 356 -17.01 13.40 -0.66
N LEU A 357 -15.68 13.55 -0.65
CA LEU A 357 -14.83 13.19 0.49
C LEU A 357 -14.38 14.40 1.31
N GLY A 358 -14.56 15.63 0.80
CA GLY A 358 -14.19 16.86 1.49
C GLY A 358 -12.71 16.87 1.88
N ASP A 359 -12.45 17.24 3.14
CA ASP A 359 -11.10 17.30 3.72
C ASP A 359 -10.47 15.92 3.90
N GLY A 360 -11.27 14.84 3.82
CA GLY A 360 -10.80 13.46 3.86
C GLY A 360 -9.95 13.04 2.65
N LEU A 361 -9.78 13.92 1.66
CA LEU A 361 -9.01 13.70 0.44
C LEU A 361 -7.94 14.79 0.23
N VAL A 362 -6.68 14.36 0.12
CA VAL A 362 -5.58 15.19 -0.39
C VAL A 362 -5.29 14.80 -1.84
N VAL A 363 -5.21 15.79 -2.74
CA VAL A 363 -4.73 15.60 -4.12
C VAL A 363 -3.65 16.63 -4.41
N LYS A 364 -2.44 16.17 -4.67
CA LYS A 364 -1.27 17.01 -4.91
C LYS A 364 -0.58 16.60 -6.20
N GLN A 365 -0.20 17.58 -7.02
CA GLN A 365 0.67 17.32 -8.17
C GLN A 365 2.12 17.47 -7.72
N ILE A 366 2.91 16.41 -7.92
CA ILE A 366 4.35 16.45 -7.73
C ILE A 366 4.97 16.87 -9.07
N SER A 367 5.26 18.16 -9.18
CA SER A 367 6.10 18.65 -10.26
C SER A 367 7.55 18.20 -10.03
N ARG A 368 8.33 18.07 -11.11
CA ARG A 368 9.79 18.08 -10.99
C ARG A 368 10.14 19.24 -10.06
N SER A 369 10.89 19.01 -8.99
CA SER A 369 11.54 20.16 -8.37
C SER A 369 12.27 20.81 -9.53
N ARG A 370 12.02 22.11 -9.75
CA ARG A 370 12.97 22.90 -10.52
C ARG A 370 14.23 22.74 -9.69
N TRP A 371 15.04 21.73 -9.99
CA TRP A 371 16.44 21.77 -9.64
C TRP A 371 16.80 23.17 -10.10
N SER A 372 17.09 24.05 -9.13
CA SER A 372 17.83 25.27 -9.41
C SER A 372 18.95 24.76 -10.28
N SER A 373 18.85 24.99 -11.60
CA SER A 373 19.83 24.41 -12.48
C SER A 373 21.17 24.90 -11.92
N PRO A 374 22.24 24.10 -11.95
CA PRO A 374 23.54 24.61 -11.55
C PRO A 374 23.83 25.96 -12.23
N LEU A 375 23.27 26.18 -13.42
CA LEU A 375 23.16 27.47 -14.09
C LEU A 375 22.39 28.56 -13.30
N MET A 376 21.17 28.32 -12.79
CA MET A 376 20.43 29.30 -11.97
C MET A 376 21.10 29.55 -10.60
N ALA A 377 21.70 28.52 -9.99
CA ALA A 377 22.50 28.69 -8.78
C ALA A 377 23.76 29.53 -9.08
N ALA A 378 24.44 29.28 -10.21
CA ALA A 378 25.58 30.06 -10.67
C ALA A 378 25.19 31.51 -11.03
N ILE A 379 24.05 31.72 -11.70
CA ILE A 379 23.52 33.06 -12.02
C ILE A 379 23.20 33.83 -10.74
N ALA A 380 22.57 33.19 -9.76
CA ALA A 380 22.29 33.81 -8.46
C ALA A 380 23.59 34.17 -7.72
N LEU A 381 24.58 33.28 -7.75
CA LEU A 381 25.90 33.56 -7.17
C LEU A 381 26.60 34.72 -7.88
N LEU A 382 26.55 34.75 -9.22
CA LEU A 382 27.15 35.82 -10.03
C LEU A 382 26.50 37.16 -9.72
N ALA A 383 25.17 37.21 -9.62
CA ALA A 383 24.44 38.42 -9.27
C ALA A 383 24.80 38.93 -7.87
N ILE A 384 24.93 38.04 -6.89
CA ILE A 384 25.36 38.41 -5.52
C ILE A 384 26.79 38.98 -5.55
N VAL A 385 27.71 38.34 -6.28
CA VAL A 385 29.09 38.83 -6.43
C VAL A 385 29.11 40.19 -7.13
N THR A 386 28.37 40.37 -8.22
CA THR A 386 28.31 41.64 -8.96
C THR A 386 27.74 42.77 -8.09
N ILE A 387 26.66 42.52 -7.34
CA ILE A 387 26.07 43.51 -6.43
C ILE A 387 27.08 43.87 -5.31
N GLY A 388 27.75 42.87 -4.74
CA GLY A 388 28.80 43.08 -3.74
C GLY A 388 29.98 43.90 -4.27
N SER A 389 30.44 43.63 -5.48
CA SER A 389 31.53 44.38 -6.13
C SER A 389 31.14 45.83 -6.45
N ILE A 390 29.91 46.07 -6.89
CA ILE A 390 29.39 47.44 -7.12
C ILE A 390 29.30 48.19 -5.79
N GLY A 391 28.79 47.55 -4.74
CA GLY A 391 28.70 48.14 -3.40
C GLY A 391 30.08 48.50 -2.84
N ALA A 392 31.07 47.60 -2.96
CA ALA A 392 32.44 47.86 -2.53
C ALA A 392 33.10 48.99 -3.34
N TYR A 393 32.93 49.00 -4.67
CA TYR A 393 33.46 50.07 -5.53
C TYR A 393 32.90 51.44 -5.15
N LEU A 394 31.59 51.52 -4.87
CA LEU A 394 30.94 52.77 -4.43
C LEU A 394 31.35 53.20 -3.02
N ALA A 395 31.68 52.26 -2.14
CA ALA A 395 32.09 52.54 -0.76
C ALA A 395 33.56 52.99 -0.64
N PHE A 396 34.45 52.49 -1.48
CA PHE A 396 35.90 52.77 -1.42
C PHE A 396 36.41 53.69 -2.54
N GLY A 397 35.56 54.08 -3.49
CA GLY A 397 35.89 54.99 -4.58
C GLY A 397 35.57 56.48 -4.32
N ARG A 398 35.43 56.89 -3.05
CA ARG A 398 35.22 58.29 -2.65
C ARG A 398 36.42 58.85 -1.89
#